data_AF-A0A6J6QN30-F1
#
_entry.id   AF-A0A6J6QN30-F1
#
_cell.length_a   1.000
_cell.length_b   1.000
_cell.length_c   1.000
_cell.angle_alpha   90.00
_cell.angle_beta   90.00
_cell.angle_gamma   90.00
#
_symmetry.space_group_name_H-M   'P 1'
#
loop_
_entity.id
_entity.type
_entity.pdbx_description
1 polymer ?
#
loop_
_entity_poly.entity_id
_entity_poly.type
_entity_poly.pdbx_seq_one_letter_code
_entity_poly.pdbx_strand_id
1 'polypeptide(L)'
;MAGYVKDDITPEQLERERALYGPFTQAVRELVDAGIRTLVDDDEIRAAQAEIEAITARLRSRQLDGSYGVKFGSTGRGRPWGNSVVGLRNAIAPPLVTDHDDEGNVWCDFHLGAAYEGPPTLVHGGVSALILDQMLGEAAGAGGRPGMTGTLTLRYRQGTPLGDLRAESWIDRSEGIKTWAKGHIIGPNGVTVEAEGVFILPKWAREILAKQDPDERPPNYFE
;
A
#
# COMPACT_ATOMS: atom_id res chain seq x y z
N MET A 1 -17.57 -3.44 12.61
CA MET A 1 -16.81 -2.65 11.62
C MET A 1 -16.62 -3.53 10.39
N ALA A 2 -17.23 -3.19 9.25
CA ALA A 2 -17.11 -4.03 8.05
C ALA A 2 -15.63 -4.10 7.61
N GLY A 3 -15.12 -5.31 7.38
CA GLY A 3 -13.76 -5.54 6.87
C GLY A 3 -12.62 -5.51 7.89
N TYR A 4 -12.87 -5.26 9.18
CA TYR A 4 -11.83 -5.40 10.23
C TYR A 4 -12.03 -6.72 10.98
N VAL A 5 -11.04 -7.61 10.89
CA VAL A 5 -11.13 -8.98 11.41
C VAL A 5 -10.05 -9.20 12.46
N LYS A 6 -10.42 -9.62 13.67
CA LYS A 6 -9.46 -10.16 14.63
C LYS A 6 -9.28 -11.64 14.34
N ASP A 7 -8.03 -12.09 14.26
CA ASP A 7 -7.70 -13.51 14.19
C ASP A 7 -6.65 -13.87 15.25
N ASP A 8 -6.52 -15.17 15.52
CA ASP A 8 -5.65 -15.70 16.58
C ASP A 8 -4.29 -16.16 16.03
N ILE A 9 -3.81 -15.53 14.94
CA ILE A 9 -2.53 -15.94 14.34
C ILE A 9 -1.37 -15.66 15.31
N THR A 10 -0.47 -16.63 15.44
CA THR A 10 0.77 -16.45 16.22
C THR A 10 1.83 -15.72 15.39
N PRO A 11 2.86 -15.13 16.02
CA PRO A 11 3.98 -14.54 15.29
C PRO A 11 4.67 -15.51 14.32
N GLU A 12 4.84 -16.78 14.71
CA GLU A 12 5.46 -17.80 13.86
C GLU A 12 4.58 -18.17 12.66
N GLN A 13 3.27 -18.26 12.87
CA GLN A 13 2.32 -18.48 11.78
C GLN A 13 2.28 -17.29 10.82
N LEU A 14 2.36 -16.08 11.35
CA LEU A 14 2.42 -14.85 10.56
C LEU A 14 3.66 -14.84 9.66
N GLU A 15 4.83 -15.13 10.22
CA GLU A 15 6.08 -15.19 9.46
C GLU A 15 6.04 -16.28 8.38
N ARG A 16 5.48 -17.45 8.72
CA ARG A 16 5.25 -18.52 7.74
C ARG A 16 4.35 -18.06 6.60
N GLU A 17 3.27 -17.33 6.89
CA GLU A 17 2.37 -16.81 5.84
C GLU A 17 3.08 -15.76 4.96
N ARG A 18 3.97 -14.92 5.52
CA ARG A 18 4.79 -13.99 4.73
C ARG A 18 5.73 -14.73 3.79
N ALA A 19 6.47 -15.69 4.32
CA ALA A 19 7.40 -16.50 3.54
C ALA A 19 6.69 -17.31 2.44
N LEU A 20 5.41 -17.63 2.61
CA LEU A 20 4.60 -18.29 1.60
C LEU A 20 4.05 -17.32 0.55
N TYR A 21 3.35 -16.27 0.98
CA TYR A 21 2.60 -15.42 0.07
C TYR A 21 3.41 -14.30 -0.57
N GLY A 22 4.46 -13.80 0.09
CA GLY A 22 5.33 -12.77 -0.46
C GLY A 22 5.98 -13.21 -1.77
N PRO A 23 6.75 -14.32 -1.79
CA PRO A 23 7.35 -14.84 -3.03
C PRO A 23 6.31 -15.24 -4.09
N PHE A 24 5.17 -15.80 -3.67
CA PHE A 24 4.08 -16.13 -4.61
C PHE A 24 3.54 -14.87 -5.30
N THR A 25 3.26 -13.81 -4.55
CA THR A 25 2.77 -12.54 -5.12
C THR A 25 3.86 -11.86 -5.95
N GLN A 26 5.14 -11.97 -5.58
CA GLN A 26 6.25 -11.50 -6.40
C GLN A 26 6.30 -12.18 -7.77
N ALA A 27 6.13 -13.50 -7.83
CA ALA A 27 6.05 -14.23 -9.10
C ALA A 27 4.89 -13.74 -10.00
N VAL A 28 3.75 -13.35 -9.39
CA VAL A 28 2.63 -12.75 -10.14
C VAL A 28 3.00 -11.35 -10.66
N ARG A 29 3.75 -10.53 -9.91
CA ARG A 29 4.24 -9.24 -10.39
C ARG A 29 5.17 -9.40 -11.58
N GLU A 30 6.08 -10.36 -11.51
CA GLU A 30 6.99 -10.70 -12.62
C GLU A 30 6.21 -11.15 -13.86
N LEU A 31 5.13 -11.93 -13.68
CA LEU A 31 4.24 -12.32 -14.77
C LEU A 31 3.54 -11.11 -15.43
N VAL A 32 3.10 -10.12 -14.65
CA VAL A 32 2.49 -8.89 -15.21
C VAL A 32 3.49 -8.16 -16.10
N ASP A 33 4.71 -7.95 -15.60
CA ASP A 33 5.76 -7.27 -16.34
C ASP A 33 6.18 -8.07 -17.59
N ALA A 34 6.38 -9.38 -17.48
CA ALA A 34 6.70 -10.25 -18.61
C ALA A 34 5.58 -10.23 -19.66
N GLY A 35 4.31 -10.27 -19.25
CA GLY A 35 3.16 -10.20 -20.15
C GLY A 35 3.07 -8.90 -20.95
N ILE A 36 3.52 -7.77 -20.38
CA ILE A 36 3.56 -6.48 -21.08
C ILE A 36 4.67 -6.45 -22.13
N ARG A 37 5.83 -7.05 -21.83
CA ARG A 37 7.06 -6.87 -22.61
C ARG A 37 7.42 -8.03 -23.54
N THR A 38 6.69 -9.16 -23.45
CA THR A 38 7.00 -10.37 -24.21
C THR A 38 6.79 -10.20 -25.71
N LEU A 39 7.62 -10.89 -26.50
CA LEU A 39 7.55 -11.00 -27.96
C LEU A 39 7.67 -12.46 -28.41
N VAL A 40 7.35 -13.41 -27.52
CA VAL A 40 7.28 -14.83 -27.88
C VAL A 40 6.18 -15.07 -28.92
N ASP A 41 6.25 -16.18 -29.64
CA ASP A 41 5.29 -16.49 -30.70
C ASP A 41 3.90 -16.84 -30.16
N ASP A 42 2.93 -16.85 -31.08
CA ASP A 42 1.53 -17.12 -30.79
C ASP A 42 1.28 -18.44 -30.05
N ASP A 43 2.05 -19.49 -30.36
CA ASP A 43 1.84 -20.81 -29.77
C ASP A 43 2.31 -20.83 -28.32
N GLU A 44 3.44 -20.17 -28.02
CA GLU A 44 3.92 -19.96 -26.67
C GLU A 44 2.97 -19.10 -25.83
N ILE A 45 2.39 -18.03 -26.40
CA ILE A 45 1.37 -17.21 -25.71
C ILE A 45 0.16 -18.06 -25.30
N ARG A 46 -0.33 -18.94 -26.20
CA ARG A 46 -1.47 -19.82 -25.91
C ARG A 46 -1.13 -20.86 -24.82
N ALA A 47 0.07 -21.41 -24.85
CA ALA A 47 0.55 -22.35 -23.83
C ALA A 47 0.61 -21.67 -22.44
N ALA A 48 1.26 -20.51 -22.36
CA ALA A 48 1.36 -19.73 -21.13
C ALA A 48 -0.03 -19.33 -20.59
N GLN A 49 -0.95 -18.89 -21.46
CA GLN A 49 -2.33 -18.59 -21.06
C GLN A 49 -3.01 -19.80 -20.39
N ALA A 50 -2.92 -20.98 -20.99
CA ALA A 50 -3.54 -22.19 -20.45
C ALA A 50 -2.98 -22.56 -19.07
N GLU A 51 -1.67 -22.39 -18.85
CA GLU A 51 -1.04 -22.60 -17.55
C GLU A 51 -1.53 -21.60 -16.50
N ILE A 52 -1.61 -20.32 -16.85
CA ILE A 52 -2.11 -19.25 -15.97
C ILE A 52 -3.56 -19.52 -15.57
N GLU A 53 -4.40 -19.95 -16.52
CA GLU A 53 -5.80 -20.31 -16.26
C GLU A 53 -5.90 -21.53 -15.34
N ALA A 54 -5.08 -22.56 -15.55
CA ALA A 54 -5.03 -23.75 -14.71
C ALA A 54 -4.57 -23.43 -13.27
N ILE A 55 -3.54 -22.60 -13.11
CA ILE A 55 -3.08 -22.10 -11.80
C ILE A 55 -4.20 -21.31 -11.13
N THR A 56 -4.86 -20.41 -11.86
CA THR A 56 -5.96 -19.61 -11.35
C THR A 56 -7.13 -20.48 -10.88
N ALA A 57 -7.51 -21.50 -11.65
CA ALA A 57 -8.56 -22.44 -11.26
C ALA A 57 -8.22 -23.20 -9.97
N ARG A 58 -6.97 -23.64 -9.82
CA ARG A 58 -6.49 -24.30 -8.59
C ARG A 58 -6.58 -23.38 -7.37
N LEU A 59 -6.19 -22.12 -7.51
CA LEU A 59 -6.28 -21.12 -6.43
C LEU A 59 -7.74 -20.79 -6.07
N ARG A 60 -8.64 -20.80 -7.04
CA ARG A 60 -10.09 -20.57 -6.83
C ARG A 60 -10.84 -21.74 -6.20
N SER A 61 -10.22 -22.92 -6.07
CA SER A 61 -10.84 -24.08 -5.41
C SER A 61 -11.23 -23.81 -3.95
N ARG A 62 -10.57 -22.86 -3.29
CA ARG A 62 -10.91 -22.39 -1.95
C ARG A 62 -10.53 -20.92 -1.80
N GLN A 63 -11.52 -20.06 -1.58
CA GLN A 63 -11.33 -18.62 -1.41
C GLN A 63 -11.99 -18.12 -0.13
N LEU A 64 -11.60 -16.92 0.28
CA LEU A 64 -12.33 -16.16 1.30
C LEU A 64 -13.62 -15.61 0.69
N ASP A 65 -14.66 -15.49 1.51
CA ASP A 65 -15.89 -14.79 1.13
C ASP A 65 -15.68 -13.27 1.24
N GLY A 66 -16.08 -12.51 0.23
CA GLY A 66 -16.04 -11.04 0.26
C GLY A 66 -14.62 -10.46 0.11
N SER A 67 -14.34 -9.37 0.84
CA SER A 67 -13.07 -8.64 0.76
C SER A 67 -12.05 -9.11 1.80
N TYR A 68 -10.76 -8.91 1.52
CA TYR A 68 -9.69 -9.27 2.47
C TYR A 68 -9.74 -8.41 3.75
N GLY A 69 -10.00 -7.11 3.60
CA GLY A 69 -10.08 -6.17 4.71
C GLY A 69 -8.74 -5.89 5.39
N VAL A 70 -8.77 -5.63 6.70
CA VAL A 70 -7.60 -5.50 7.56
C VAL A 70 -7.73 -6.53 8.67
N LYS A 71 -6.71 -7.37 8.82
CA LYS A 71 -6.67 -8.42 9.85
C LYS A 71 -5.74 -8.02 11.00
N PHE A 72 -6.18 -8.21 12.24
CA PHE A 72 -5.36 -8.01 13.43
C PHE A 72 -5.03 -9.35 14.05
N GLY A 73 -3.74 -9.65 14.17
CA GLY A 73 -3.27 -10.81 14.93
C GLY A 73 -3.09 -10.49 16.42
N SER A 74 -2.47 -11.44 17.13
CA SER A 74 -2.16 -11.33 18.57
C SER A 74 -1.30 -10.12 18.97
N THR A 75 -0.52 -9.56 18.04
CA THR A 75 0.32 -8.36 18.26
C THR A 75 -0.44 -7.04 18.15
N GLY A 76 -1.71 -7.06 17.72
CA GLY A 76 -2.53 -5.87 17.53
C GLY A 76 -2.18 -5.03 16.28
N ARG A 77 -1.18 -5.42 15.50
CA ARG A 77 -0.83 -4.76 14.22
C ARG A 77 -1.81 -5.16 13.12
N GLY A 78 -2.26 -4.15 12.36
CA GLY A 78 -3.08 -4.33 11.18
C GLY A 78 -2.30 -4.96 10.03
N ARG A 79 -2.92 -5.92 9.35
CA ARG A 79 -2.36 -6.59 8.17
C ARG A 79 -3.28 -6.32 6.98
N PRO A 80 -3.06 -5.23 6.23
CA PRO A 80 -3.86 -4.85 5.08
C PRO A 80 -3.39 -5.59 3.81
N TRP A 81 -3.16 -6.90 3.85
CA TRP A 81 -2.47 -7.61 2.75
C TRP A 81 -3.19 -7.61 1.40
N GLY A 82 -4.47 -7.23 1.34
CA GLY A 82 -5.22 -6.99 0.10
C GLY A 82 -5.19 -5.53 -0.41
N ASN A 83 -4.60 -4.59 0.33
CA ASN A 83 -4.53 -3.17 0.00
C ASN A 83 -3.84 -2.96 -1.36
N SER A 84 -4.25 -1.92 -2.10
CA SER A 84 -3.79 -1.61 -3.45
C SER A 84 -2.43 -0.93 -3.54
N VAL A 85 -1.78 -0.66 -2.40
CA VAL A 85 -0.50 0.06 -2.31
C VAL A 85 0.53 -0.69 -1.49
N VAL A 86 0.15 -1.21 -0.32
CA VAL A 86 1.05 -1.95 0.60
C VAL A 86 0.65 -3.42 0.78
N GLY A 87 -0.26 -3.92 -0.07
CA GLY A 87 -0.81 -5.27 0.08
C GLY A 87 0.18 -6.36 -0.28
N LEU A 88 0.68 -7.09 0.72
CA LEU A 88 1.55 -8.26 0.53
C LEU A 88 0.98 -9.31 -0.45
N ARG A 89 -0.35 -9.48 -0.48
CA ARG A 89 -1.06 -10.45 -1.32
C ARG A 89 -1.70 -9.81 -2.56
N ASN A 90 -1.38 -8.56 -2.86
CA ASN A 90 -1.90 -7.82 -4.00
C ASN A 90 -0.77 -7.53 -4.99
N ALA A 91 -0.79 -8.21 -6.15
CA ALA A 91 0.21 -8.02 -7.19
C ALA A 91 0.08 -6.67 -7.93
N ILE A 92 -1.06 -5.98 -7.82
CA ILE A 92 -1.22 -4.62 -8.37
C ILE A 92 -0.51 -3.60 -7.48
N ALA A 93 -0.38 -3.89 -6.18
CA ALA A 93 0.28 -2.98 -5.25
C ALA A 93 1.73 -2.72 -5.70
N PRO A 94 2.13 -1.44 -5.85
CA PRO A 94 3.53 -1.08 -5.93
C PRO A 94 4.30 -1.73 -4.77
N PRO A 95 5.54 -2.18 -4.98
CA PRO A 95 6.30 -2.90 -3.97
C PRO A 95 6.85 -1.94 -2.90
N LEU A 96 5.97 -1.19 -2.23
CA LEU A 96 6.36 -0.27 -1.17
C LEU A 96 6.63 -1.03 0.12
N VAL A 97 7.77 -0.72 0.73
CA VAL A 97 8.10 -1.08 2.12
C VAL A 97 8.44 0.22 2.83
N THR A 98 7.57 0.64 3.72
CA THR A 98 7.66 1.94 4.40
C THR A 98 8.42 1.81 5.72
N ASP A 99 9.39 2.68 5.91
CA ASP A 99 10.04 2.92 7.18
C ASP A 99 9.48 4.20 7.82
N HIS A 100 9.63 4.33 9.13
CA HIS A 100 9.28 5.53 9.86
C HIS A 100 10.24 5.78 11.02
N ASP A 101 10.33 7.04 11.45
CA ASP A 101 11.02 7.44 12.67
C ASP A 101 10.05 7.73 13.83
N ASP A 102 10.60 8.04 15.00
CA ASP A 102 9.84 8.37 16.20
C ASP A 102 9.08 9.72 16.08
N GLU A 103 9.43 10.55 15.11
CA GLU A 103 8.79 11.85 14.83
C GLU A 103 7.57 11.69 13.90
N GLY A 104 7.36 10.50 13.32
CA GLY A 104 6.26 10.20 12.41
C GLY A 104 6.57 10.56 10.95
N ASN A 105 7.83 10.82 10.60
CA ASN A 105 8.25 10.91 9.21
C ASN A 105 8.29 9.51 8.62
N VAL A 106 7.83 9.36 7.38
CA VAL A 106 7.74 8.08 6.68
C VAL A 106 8.49 8.18 5.36
N TRP A 107 9.24 7.15 4.99
CA TRP A 107 9.90 7.08 3.70
C TRP A 107 9.88 5.67 3.13
N CYS A 108 10.05 5.57 1.81
CA CYS A 108 10.15 4.31 1.10
C CYS A 108 10.97 4.50 -0.17
N ASP A 109 11.95 3.60 -0.40
CA ASP A 109 12.62 3.44 -1.69
C ASP A 109 11.96 2.27 -2.44
N PHE A 110 11.63 2.46 -3.71
CA PHE A 110 10.88 1.48 -4.50
C PHE A 110 11.22 1.57 -5.99
N HIS A 111 10.87 0.52 -6.72
CA HIS A 111 11.06 0.44 -8.17
C HIS A 111 9.71 0.33 -8.90
N LEU A 112 9.48 1.19 -9.89
CA LEU A 112 8.30 1.12 -10.76
C LEU A 112 8.69 0.75 -12.19
N GLY A 113 8.31 -0.47 -12.61
CA GLY A 113 8.50 -0.98 -13.97
C GLY A 113 7.29 -0.74 -14.90
N ALA A 114 7.24 -1.50 -16.00
CA ALA A 114 6.27 -1.32 -17.09
C ALA A 114 4.80 -1.41 -16.64
N ALA A 115 4.52 -2.18 -15.59
CA ALA A 115 3.17 -2.32 -15.01
C ALA A 115 2.56 -1.00 -14.51
N TYR A 116 3.38 0.03 -14.29
CA TYR A 116 2.96 1.32 -13.73
C TYR A 116 3.12 2.48 -14.73
N GLU A 117 3.49 2.18 -15.98
CA GLU A 117 3.69 3.14 -17.05
C GLU A 117 2.37 3.83 -17.44
N GLY A 118 2.43 5.13 -17.70
CA GLY A 118 1.32 5.91 -18.26
C GLY A 118 1.73 6.52 -19.59
N PRO A 119 2.27 7.75 -19.60
CA PRO A 119 2.99 8.25 -20.76
C PRO A 119 4.24 7.40 -21.04
N PRO A 120 4.74 7.35 -22.29
CA PRO A 120 5.93 6.59 -22.62
C PRO A 120 7.10 6.92 -21.68
N THR A 121 7.71 5.89 -21.10
CA THR A 121 8.84 5.92 -20.14
C THR A 121 8.55 6.56 -18.78
N LEU A 122 7.31 7.00 -18.53
CA LEU A 122 6.93 7.72 -17.32
C LEU A 122 5.87 6.94 -16.52
N VAL A 123 5.97 7.03 -15.20
CA VAL A 123 4.95 6.54 -14.28
C VAL A 123 3.62 7.27 -14.55
N HIS A 124 2.52 6.52 -14.59
CA HIS A 124 1.20 7.10 -14.70
C HIS A 124 0.90 8.02 -13.50
N GLY A 125 0.45 9.25 -13.74
CA GLY A 125 0.23 10.22 -12.64
C GLY A 125 -0.74 9.70 -11.57
N GLY A 126 -1.75 8.92 -11.95
CA GLY A 126 -2.64 8.24 -11.01
C GLY A 126 -1.94 7.22 -10.08
N VAL A 127 -0.85 6.57 -10.53
CA VAL A 127 -0.04 5.70 -9.66
C VAL A 127 0.76 6.55 -8.68
N SER A 128 1.33 7.67 -9.11
CA SER A 128 1.97 8.63 -8.20
C SER A 128 1.00 9.15 -7.15
N ALA A 129 -0.25 9.44 -7.54
CA ALA A 129 -1.30 9.86 -6.61
C ALA A 129 -1.67 8.76 -5.61
N LEU A 130 -1.80 7.52 -6.08
CA LEU A 130 -2.06 6.34 -5.25
C LEU A 130 -0.97 6.13 -4.18
N ILE A 131 0.30 6.23 -4.59
CA ILE A 131 1.45 6.10 -3.68
C ILE A 131 1.44 7.23 -2.64
N LEU A 132 1.25 8.48 -3.07
CA LEU A 132 1.26 9.62 -2.15
C LEU A 132 0.07 9.61 -1.18
N ASP A 133 -1.11 9.18 -1.59
CA ASP A 133 -2.24 8.99 -0.66
C ASP A 133 -1.88 8.03 0.48
N GLN A 134 -1.30 6.87 0.14
CA GLN A 134 -0.84 5.90 1.13
C GLN A 134 0.26 6.49 2.03
N MET A 135 1.33 7.06 1.46
CA MET A 135 2.45 7.62 2.23
C MET A 135 1.99 8.70 3.22
N LEU A 136 1.08 9.57 2.83
CA LEU A 136 0.54 10.59 3.73
C LEU A 136 -0.36 9.98 4.81
N GLY A 137 -1.10 8.91 4.49
CA GLY A 137 -1.89 8.14 5.45
C GLY A 137 -1.02 7.40 6.48
N GLU A 138 0.10 6.83 6.04
CA GLU A 138 1.13 6.22 6.90
C GLU A 138 1.69 7.26 7.88
N ALA A 139 2.07 8.45 7.42
CA ALA A 139 2.57 9.51 8.29
C ALA A 139 1.52 9.97 9.33
N ALA A 140 0.26 10.15 8.91
CA ALA A 140 -0.83 10.46 9.84
C ALA A 140 -1.06 9.34 10.88
N GLY A 141 -0.94 8.08 10.46
CA GLY A 141 -1.01 6.90 11.32
C GLY A 141 0.13 6.81 12.32
N ALA A 142 1.37 7.01 11.86
CA ALA A 142 2.58 7.01 12.68
C ALA A 142 2.51 8.08 13.79
N GLY A 143 1.93 9.25 13.49
CA GLY A 143 1.59 10.27 14.49
C GLY A 143 0.47 9.91 15.48
N GLY A 144 0.01 8.65 15.50
CA GLY A 144 -0.94 8.10 16.47
C GLY A 144 -2.41 8.44 16.21
N ARG A 145 -2.75 8.97 15.03
CA ARG A 145 -4.11 9.39 14.68
C ARG A 145 -4.53 8.77 13.33
N PRO A 146 -5.13 7.57 13.31
CA PRO A 146 -5.63 7.01 12.06
C PRO A 146 -6.65 7.96 11.45
N GLY A 147 -6.54 8.24 10.16
CA GLY A 147 -7.38 9.22 9.49
C GLY A 147 -7.86 8.74 8.13
N MET A 148 -9.12 9.06 7.81
CA MET A 148 -9.63 8.88 6.45
C MET A 148 -9.21 10.08 5.60
N THR A 149 -8.72 9.86 4.39
CA THR A 149 -8.44 10.95 3.45
C THR A 149 -9.70 11.79 3.24
N GLY A 150 -9.65 13.06 3.62
CA GLY A 150 -10.69 14.06 3.36
C GLY A 150 -10.42 14.83 2.07
N THR A 151 -9.18 15.27 1.87
CA THR A 151 -8.72 15.91 0.62
C THR A 151 -7.30 15.49 0.31
N LEU A 152 -6.99 15.34 -0.97
CA LEU A 152 -5.64 15.11 -1.49
C LEU A 152 -5.38 16.08 -2.65
N THR A 153 -4.34 16.90 -2.53
CA THR A 153 -3.93 17.86 -3.56
C THR A 153 -2.55 17.47 -4.06
N LEU A 154 -2.39 17.32 -5.38
CA LEU A 154 -1.12 16.96 -5.99
C LEU A 154 -0.60 18.07 -6.92
N ARG A 155 0.72 18.18 -6.97
CA ARG A 155 1.42 19.04 -7.93
C ARG A 155 2.50 18.24 -8.64
N TYR A 156 2.26 17.96 -9.91
CA TYR A 156 3.23 17.32 -10.81
C TYR A 156 4.23 18.38 -11.29
N ARG A 157 5.45 18.34 -10.76
CA ARG A 157 6.53 19.30 -11.06
C ARG A 157 7.23 18.97 -12.38
N GLN A 158 7.43 17.69 -12.64
CA GLN A 158 8.06 17.15 -13.85
C GLN A 158 7.62 15.69 -14.06
N GLY A 159 7.98 15.10 -15.19
CA GLY A 159 7.71 13.69 -15.46
C GLY A 159 8.40 12.78 -14.42
N THR A 160 7.66 11.80 -13.89
CA THR A 160 8.24 10.78 -13.01
C THR A 160 8.72 9.62 -13.88
N PRO A 161 10.03 9.38 -14.02
CA PRO A 161 10.52 8.28 -14.86
C PRO A 161 10.17 6.93 -14.22
N LEU A 162 10.02 5.89 -15.05
CA LEU A 162 10.11 4.50 -14.58
C LEU A 162 11.50 4.24 -13.98
N GLY A 163 11.60 3.29 -13.06
CA GLY A 163 12.84 2.91 -12.39
C GLY A 163 12.80 3.13 -10.87
N ASP A 164 13.97 3.35 -10.28
CA ASP A 164 14.15 3.54 -8.85
C ASP A 164 13.73 4.95 -8.43
N LEU A 165 12.87 5.02 -7.42
CA LEU A 165 12.25 6.22 -6.89
C LEU A 165 12.23 6.17 -5.37
N ARG A 166 12.08 7.34 -4.76
CA ARG A 166 11.89 7.49 -3.32
C ARG A 166 10.64 8.29 -3.04
N ALA A 167 9.87 7.93 -2.03
CA ALA A 167 8.82 8.76 -1.48
C ALA A 167 9.10 9.09 -0.02
N GLU A 168 8.73 10.31 0.38
CA GLU A 168 8.82 10.77 1.76
C GLU A 168 7.55 11.51 2.13
N SER A 169 7.12 11.39 3.37
CA SER A 169 5.95 12.09 3.92
C SER A 169 6.11 12.39 5.41
N TRP A 170 5.43 13.43 5.86
CA TRP A 170 5.48 13.90 7.24
C TRP A 170 4.20 14.64 7.61
N ILE A 171 3.95 14.78 8.92
CA ILE A 171 2.86 15.61 9.44
C ILE A 171 3.29 17.08 9.40
N ASP A 172 2.50 17.92 8.72
CA ASP A 172 2.71 19.38 8.71
C ASP A 172 2.11 20.02 9.98
N ARG A 173 0.87 19.61 10.32
CA ARG A 173 0.18 20.05 11.55
C ARG A 173 -1.01 19.18 11.87
N SER A 174 -1.50 19.26 13.11
CA SER A 174 -2.73 18.63 13.56
C SER A 174 -3.61 19.61 14.33
N GLU A 175 -4.90 19.67 14.01
CA GLU A 175 -5.87 20.55 14.69
C GLU A 175 -7.20 19.81 14.87
N GLY A 176 -7.60 19.58 16.12
CA GLY A 176 -8.84 18.87 16.45
C GLY A 176 -8.90 17.46 15.85
N ILE A 177 -9.81 17.27 14.90
CA ILE A 177 -10.04 15.97 14.23
C ILE A 177 -9.29 15.85 12.89
N LYS A 178 -8.50 16.85 12.52
CA LYS A 178 -7.81 16.96 11.24
C LYS A 178 -6.31 16.85 11.43
N THR A 179 -5.67 16.04 10.58
CA THR A 179 -4.21 15.96 10.43
C THR A 179 -3.88 16.38 9.01
N TRP A 180 -3.01 17.38 8.86
CA TRP A 180 -2.46 17.77 7.56
C TRP A 180 -1.10 17.10 7.41
N ALA A 181 -0.94 16.36 6.32
CA ALA A 181 0.30 15.69 5.96
C ALA A 181 0.79 16.20 4.61
N LYS A 182 2.11 16.18 4.42
CA LYS A 182 2.79 16.53 3.19
C LYS A 182 3.69 15.39 2.77
N GLY A 183 4.04 15.35 1.49
CA GLY A 183 5.01 14.41 0.98
C GLY A 183 5.33 14.62 -0.48
N HIS A 184 6.30 13.88 -0.98
CA HIS A 184 6.75 13.96 -2.36
C HIS A 184 7.30 12.63 -2.88
N ILE A 185 7.34 12.51 -4.21
CA ILE A 185 8.12 11.50 -4.92
C ILE A 185 9.36 12.16 -5.50
N ILE A 186 10.51 11.53 -5.32
CA ILE A 186 11.83 11.94 -5.75
C ILE A 186 12.30 10.95 -6.81
N GLY A 187 12.63 11.46 -7.99
CA GLY A 187 13.33 10.72 -9.04
C GLY A 187 14.80 11.12 -9.14
N PRO A 188 15.52 10.62 -10.16
CA PRO A 188 16.95 10.88 -10.35
C PRO A 188 17.32 12.38 -10.45
N ASN A 189 16.37 13.21 -10.92
CA ASN A 189 16.55 14.65 -11.13
C ASN A 189 15.82 15.50 -10.07
N GLY A 190 15.52 14.92 -8.91
CA GLY A 190 14.83 15.58 -7.80
C GLY A 190 13.33 15.32 -7.75
N VAL A 191 12.59 16.18 -7.05
CA VAL A 191 11.15 16.02 -6.80
C VAL A 191 10.35 16.04 -8.10
N THR A 192 9.52 15.03 -8.31
CA THR A 192 8.66 14.88 -9.50
C THR A 192 7.21 15.21 -9.20
N VAL A 193 6.71 14.82 -8.02
CA VAL A 193 5.34 15.07 -7.57
C VAL A 193 5.35 15.45 -6.10
N GLU A 194 4.62 16.51 -5.74
CA GLU A 194 4.34 16.88 -4.35
C GLU A 194 2.87 16.62 -4.02
N ALA A 195 2.57 16.32 -2.76
CA ALA A 195 1.21 16.16 -2.26
C ALA A 195 1.01 16.85 -0.90
N GLU A 196 -0.20 17.38 -0.72
CA GLU A 196 -0.74 17.79 0.57
C GLU A 196 -2.08 17.09 0.80
N GLY A 197 -2.27 16.52 1.98
CA GLY A 197 -3.47 15.77 2.33
C GLY A 197 -4.04 16.20 3.67
N VAL A 198 -5.37 16.12 3.79
CA VAL A 198 -6.08 16.29 5.06
C VAL A 198 -6.72 14.98 5.44
N PHE A 199 -6.37 14.46 6.61
CA PHE A 199 -6.87 13.21 7.15
C PHE A 199 -7.80 13.48 8.32
N ILE A 200 -8.98 12.88 8.27
CA ILE A 200 -10.05 13.08 9.23
C ILE A 200 -10.14 11.89 10.17
N LEU A 201 -9.94 12.13 11.46
CA LEU A 201 -10.08 11.12 12.50
C LEU A 201 -11.52 10.53 12.47
N PRO A 202 -11.68 9.22 12.21
CA PRO A 202 -12.99 8.60 12.08
C PRO A 202 -13.85 8.78 13.33
N LYS A 203 -15.17 8.76 13.16
CA LYS A 203 -16.13 8.88 14.28
C LYS A 203 -15.87 7.86 15.39
N TRP A 204 -15.64 6.60 15.03
CA TRP A 204 -15.36 5.54 16.00
C TRP A 204 -14.07 5.79 16.79
N ALA A 205 -13.01 6.30 16.15
CA ALA A 205 -11.73 6.60 16.79
C ALA A 205 -11.89 7.78 17.77
N ARG A 206 -12.70 8.78 17.39
CA ARG A 206 -13.08 9.90 18.27
C ARG A 206 -13.84 9.42 19.51
N GLU A 207 -14.75 8.46 19.34
CA GLU A 207 -15.52 7.88 20.45
C GLU A 207 -14.65 7.07 21.42
N ILE A 208 -13.59 6.41 20.95
CA ILE A 208 -12.59 5.73 21.80
C ILE A 208 -11.75 6.77 22.56
N LEU A 209 -11.16 7.73 21.85
CA LEU A 209 -10.32 8.76 22.47
C LEU A 209 -11.09 9.65 23.47
N ALA A 210 -12.38 9.89 23.23
CA ALA A 210 -13.23 10.66 24.15
C ALA A 210 -13.52 9.92 25.47
N LYS A 211 -13.36 8.59 25.53
CA LYS A 211 -13.61 7.80 26.73
C LYS A 211 -12.46 7.81 27.75
N GLN A 212 -11.31 8.42 27.41
CA GLN A 212 -10.13 8.55 28.30
C GLN A 212 -9.74 7.24 29.01
N ASP A 213 -9.76 6.10 28.31
CA ASP A 213 -9.10 4.90 28.83
C ASP A 213 -7.62 4.92 28.37
N PRO A 214 -6.65 5.17 29.27
CA PRO A 214 -5.23 5.25 28.90
C PRO A 214 -4.67 3.93 28.35
N ASP A 215 -5.39 2.81 28.51
CA ASP A 215 -5.02 1.49 27.98
C ASP A 215 -5.60 1.21 26.57
N GLU A 216 -6.57 2.00 26.08
CA GLU A 216 -7.12 1.86 24.72
C GLU A 216 -6.46 2.84 23.73
N ARG A 217 -5.24 2.51 23.26
CA ARG A 217 -4.71 3.16 22.06
C ARG A 217 -5.47 2.69 20.82
N PRO A 218 -5.79 3.58 19.86
CA PRO A 218 -6.30 3.12 18.57
C PRO A 218 -5.31 2.12 17.95
N PRO A 219 -5.79 1.04 17.30
CA PRO A 219 -4.91 0.05 16.68
C PRO A 219 -3.94 0.71 15.72
N ASN A 220 -2.69 0.24 15.66
CA ASN A 220 -1.84 0.57 14.52
C ASN A 220 -2.33 -0.25 13.32
N TYR A 221 -2.84 0.44 12.31
CA TYR A 221 -3.42 -0.17 11.10
C TYR A 221 -2.37 -0.51 10.05
N PHE A 222 -1.16 0.00 10.26
CA PHE A 222 -0.01 -0.19 9.40
C PHE A 222 0.95 -1.18 10.05
N GLU A 223 1.65 -1.89 9.18
CA GLU A 223 2.43 -3.05 9.56
C GLU A 223 3.86 -2.68 9.92
#